data_AF-A0A1W6R6K6-F1
#
_entry.id   AF-A0A1W6R6K6-F1
#
_cell.length_a   1.000
_cell.length_b   1.000
_cell.length_c   1.000
_cell.angle_alpha   90.00
_cell.angle_beta   90.00
_cell.angle_gamma   90.00
#
_symmetry.space_group_name_H-M   'P 1'
#
loop_
_entity.id
_entity.type
_entity.pdbx_description
1 polymer ?
#
loop_
_entity_poly.entity_id
_entity_poly.type
_entity_poly.pdbx_seq_one_letter_code
_entity_poly.pdbx_strand_id
1 'polypeptide(L)'
;MTAQEGQRARVLALPFNEPLQLLQTKPFDYNLLSKQLEKWAPRCGSVPPRPQRMLRLDNLPQELAMVYTTYAAALRHTAHQLVQEAGATVGSGGSGGQGTEPADGGAVAATRDDAACNGSSGGGGSSGDCGSGATGLQAALTVAVATLRRAAGVFGFLAEEVLPGLAGGGGGGAAVVPGDRPLELLVPAARCMQQLCLAEAQALVAATAAVKGMSPGTQRALHAGEMRPQAWWCSALFRQAQVSARELAAAAPPGLPPSDLLDKLLAVATALHEARAHHCLALEGQRDMELGTAEASCEECQRLLEAALRCLARSDPYDWAGCIKARKRRREQLASIHQATGAQLLAAVHKDRMSVTYQALPKQPPDATANAAIRVAVDVFQPLPVLPPVPVTTESGKGGCGIM
;
A
#
# COMPACT_ATOMS: atom_id res chain seq x y z
N MET A 1 -29.94 -8.13 -24.96
CA MET A 1 -29.19 -7.33 -23.97
C MET A 1 -27.86 -8.03 -23.66
N THR A 2 -26.95 -8.08 -24.62
CA THR A 2 -25.68 -8.85 -24.54
C THR A 2 -24.50 -8.00 -25.06
N ALA A 3 -24.36 -6.78 -24.52
CA ALA A 3 -23.34 -5.81 -24.96
C ALA A 3 -22.50 -5.26 -23.80
N GLN A 4 -22.22 -6.08 -22.77
CA GLN A 4 -21.44 -5.67 -21.59
C GLN A 4 -20.19 -6.53 -21.31
N GLU A 5 -19.71 -7.32 -22.27
CA GLU A 5 -18.52 -8.19 -22.09
C GLU A 5 -17.17 -7.53 -22.38
N GLY A 6 -17.14 -6.25 -22.80
CA GLY A 6 -15.91 -5.59 -23.25
C GLY A 6 -15.14 -4.75 -22.22
N GLN A 7 -15.74 -4.36 -21.10
CA GLN A 7 -15.07 -3.48 -20.12
C GLN A 7 -14.26 -4.30 -19.13
N ARG A 8 -13.11 -4.82 -19.57
CA ARG A 8 -12.05 -5.26 -18.65
C ARG A 8 -11.67 -4.06 -17.79
N ALA A 9 -12.07 -4.09 -16.53
CA ALA A 9 -11.70 -3.09 -15.53
C ALA A 9 -10.17 -2.93 -15.58
N ARG A 10 -9.69 -1.74 -15.97
CA ARG A 10 -8.28 -1.38 -15.80
C ARG A 10 -8.04 -1.27 -14.30
N VAL A 11 -7.68 -2.38 -13.67
CA VAL A 11 -7.40 -2.42 -12.25
C VAL A 11 -6.08 -1.72 -12.01
N LEU A 12 -6.17 -0.42 -11.75
CA LEU A 12 -5.04 0.38 -11.33
C LEU A 12 -4.73 0.03 -9.88
N ALA A 13 -3.69 -0.79 -9.69
CA ALA A 13 -3.03 -0.95 -8.41
C ALA A 13 -2.63 0.45 -7.92
N LEU A 14 -3.20 0.88 -6.79
CA LEU A 14 -2.82 2.14 -6.16
C LEU A 14 -1.42 1.98 -5.55
N PRO A 15 -0.42 2.80 -5.92
CA PRO A 15 0.87 2.79 -5.25
C PRO A 15 0.77 3.59 -3.94
N PHE A 16 0.63 2.90 -2.81
CA PHE A 16 0.62 3.48 -1.45
C PHE A 16 2.05 3.60 -0.86
N ASN A 17 3.03 4.08 -1.63
CA ASN A 17 4.44 3.73 -1.35
C ASN A 17 5.16 4.46 -0.20
N GLU A 18 4.57 5.40 0.53
CA GLU A 18 5.40 6.50 1.05
C GLU A 18 5.27 7.01 2.50
N PRO A 19 4.36 6.57 3.36
CA PRO A 19 4.39 7.11 4.72
C PRO A 19 5.63 6.80 5.60
N LEU A 20 6.61 6.04 5.09
CA LEU A 20 7.95 5.97 5.70
C LEU A 20 8.91 6.97 5.08
N GLN A 21 8.74 7.48 3.87
CA GLN A 21 9.58 8.60 3.41
C GLN A 21 9.23 9.92 4.12
N LEU A 22 8.11 9.95 4.84
CA LEU A 22 7.68 11.06 5.69
C LEU A 22 8.13 10.91 7.15
N LEU A 23 8.49 9.70 7.56
CA LEU A 23 9.06 9.39 8.88
C LEU A 23 10.56 9.08 8.83
N GLN A 24 11.05 8.61 7.69
CA GLN A 24 12.45 8.60 7.31
C GLN A 24 12.79 10.04 7.00
N THR A 25 13.44 10.67 7.96
CA THR A 25 14.66 11.35 7.58
C THR A 25 15.41 10.43 6.60
N LYS A 26 15.58 10.84 5.32
CA LYS A 26 16.43 10.08 4.37
C LYS A 26 17.73 9.68 5.10
N PRO A 27 18.47 8.61 4.69
CA PRO A 27 19.89 8.55 5.06
C PRO A 27 20.45 9.93 4.73
N PHE A 28 20.77 10.70 5.77
CA PHE A 28 21.02 12.12 5.62
C PHE A 28 22.21 12.20 4.69
N ASP A 29 22.00 12.70 3.47
CA ASP A 29 23.12 13.07 2.62
C ASP A 29 23.68 14.35 3.24
N TYR A 30 24.50 14.16 4.28
CA TYR A 30 25.06 15.24 5.11
C TYR A 30 25.79 16.27 4.24
N ASN A 31 26.29 15.85 3.07
CA ASN A 31 26.94 16.71 2.10
C ASN A 31 25.95 17.56 1.28
N LEU A 32 24.76 17.05 0.98
CA LEU A 32 23.75 17.82 0.25
C LEU A 32 23.07 18.84 1.18
N LEU A 33 22.81 18.44 2.43
CA LEU A 33 22.20 19.30 3.44
C LEU A 33 23.17 20.38 3.94
N SER A 34 24.47 20.08 4.09
CA SER A 34 25.49 21.09 4.42
C SER A 34 25.62 22.12 3.29
N LYS A 35 25.68 21.68 2.03
CA LYS A 35 25.72 22.57 0.86
C LYS A 35 24.44 23.39 0.69
N GLN A 36 23.28 22.82 1.04
CA GLN A 36 22.03 23.58 1.04
C GLN A 36 21.97 24.53 2.24
N LEU A 37 22.38 24.15 3.44
CA LEU A 37 22.46 25.06 4.59
C LEU A 37 23.44 26.22 4.37
N GLU A 38 24.59 25.98 3.74
CA GLU A 38 25.54 27.03 3.33
C GLU A 38 24.93 28.00 2.32
N LYS A 39 24.10 27.50 1.39
CA LYS A 39 23.41 28.33 0.40
C LYS A 39 22.27 29.16 1.00
N TRP A 40 21.67 28.70 2.09
CA TRP A 40 20.51 29.31 2.75
C TRP A 40 20.87 30.19 3.96
N ALA A 41 22.12 30.12 4.43
CA ALA A 41 22.63 30.86 5.59
C ALA A 41 22.51 32.41 5.53
N PRO A 42 22.58 33.12 4.38
CA PRO A 42 22.63 34.58 4.44
C PRO A 42 21.25 35.29 4.39
N ARG A 43 20.11 34.59 4.33
CA ARG A 43 18.81 35.27 4.04
C ARG A 43 17.71 35.19 5.09
N CYS A 44 17.82 34.33 6.08
CA CYS A 44 16.88 34.29 7.19
C CYS A 44 17.65 34.46 8.49
N GLY A 45 17.33 35.50 9.27
CA GLY A 45 17.84 35.72 10.63
C GLY A 45 17.33 34.68 11.64
N SER A 46 17.35 33.40 11.26
CA SER A 46 16.91 32.27 12.07
C SER A 46 18.11 31.65 12.78
N VAL A 47 17.89 31.39 14.06
CA VAL A 47 18.65 30.53 14.98
C VAL A 47 19.63 29.58 14.25
N PRO A 48 20.94 29.59 14.60
CA PRO A 48 21.92 28.74 13.93
C PRO A 48 21.46 27.28 13.97
N PRO A 49 21.58 26.53 12.85
CA PRO A 49 21.20 25.13 12.82
C PRO A 49 22.03 24.42 13.89
N ARG A 50 21.36 23.92 14.93
CA ARG A 50 22.04 23.07 15.92
C ARG A 50 22.70 21.93 15.14
N PRO A 51 24.01 21.70 15.30
CA PRO A 51 24.68 20.58 14.64
C PRO A 51 23.89 19.32 14.99
N GLN A 52 23.49 18.56 13.97
CA GLN A 52 22.86 17.27 14.18
C GLN A 52 23.80 16.44 15.04
N ARG A 53 23.41 16.23 16.30
CA ARG A 53 24.13 15.34 17.19
C ARG A 53 24.09 13.97 16.54
N MET A 54 25.25 13.48 16.06
CA MET A 54 25.44 12.05 15.87
C MET A 54 25.04 11.40 17.21
N LEU A 55 23.94 10.67 17.20
CA LEU A 55 23.55 9.86 18.34
C LEU A 55 24.67 8.85 18.53
N ARG A 56 25.46 9.03 19.61
CA ARG A 56 26.37 7.98 20.05
C ARG A 56 25.50 6.85 20.57
N LEU A 57 25.48 5.77 19.81
CA LEU A 57 24.73 4.56 20.14
C LEU A 57 25.58 3.71 21.09
N ASP A 58 25.82 4.18 22.31
CA ASP A 58 26.51 3.37 23.33
C ASP A 58 25.55 2.35 24.00
N ASN A 59 24.40 2.10 23.37
CA ASN A 59 23.29 1.30 23.90
C ASN A 59 22.84 0.28 22.85
N LEU A 60 23.25 -0.98 23.02
CA LEU A 60 22.93 -2.10 22.12
C LEU A 60 21.42 -2.24 21.84
N PRO A 61 20.51 -2.17 22.84
CA PRO A 61 19.06 -2.08 22.60
C PRO A 61 18.62 -0.99 21.63
N GLN A 62 19.26 0.18 21.65
CA GLN A 62 18.94 1.28 20.72
C GLN A 62 19.41 0.97 19.31
N GLU A 63 20.60 0.40 19.15
CA GLU A 63 21.10 -0.09 17.86
C GLU A 63 20.17 -1.16 17.27
N LEU A 64 19.77 -2.13 18.10
CA LEU A 64 18.85 -3.19 17.70
C LEU A 64 17.50 -2.63 17.23
N ALA A 65 16.95 -1.64 17.94
CA ALA A 65 15.72 -0.97 17.53
C ALA A 65 15.87 -0.25 16.19
N MET A 66 17.00 0.42 15.95
CA MET A 66 17.31 1.04 14.65
C MET A 66 17.43 0.01 13.52
N VAL A 67 18.09 -1.12 13.77
CA VAL A 67 18.23 -2.22 12.80
C VAL A 67 16.87 -2.80 12.43
N TYR A 68 15.99 -3.06 13.41
CA TYR A 68 14.66 -3.57 13.10
C TYR A 68 13.77 -2.53 12.40
N THR A 69 13.86 -1.25 12.78
CA THR A 69 13.12 -0.18 12.10
C THR A 69 13.54 -0.07 10.64
N THR A 70 14.84 -0.09 10.37
CA THR A 70 15.38 -0.04 9.00
C THR A 70 15.04 -1.29 8.20
N TYR A 71 15.08 -2.47 8.81
CA TYR A 71 14.65 -3.72 8.19
C TYR A 71 13.17 -3.71 7.82
N ALA A 72 12.28 -3.32 8.74
CA ALA A 72 10.85 -3.20 8.47
C ALA A 72 10.57 -2.19 7.36
N ALA A 73 11.30 -1.07 7.34
CA ALA A 73 11.22 -0.07 6.31
C ALA A 73 11.67 -0.58 4.94
N ALA A 74 12.76 -1.35 4.88
CA ALA A 74 13.23 -1.99 3.66
C ALA A 74 12.19 -2.99 3.12
N LEU A 75 11.60 -3.84 3.97
CA LEU A 75 10.52 -4.75 3.57
C LEU A 75 9.35 -4.00 2.94
N ARG A 76 8.87 -2.95 3.61
CA ARG A 76 7.78 -2.12 3.08
C ARG A 76 8.17 -1.48 1.74
N HIS A 77 9.40 -0.95 1.60
CA HIS A 77 9.88 -0.39 0.35
C HIS A 77 9.93 -1.43 -0.78
N THR A 78 10.43 -2.64 -0.50
CA THR A 78 10.47 -3.75 -1.47
C THR A 78 9.07 -4.14 -1.94
N ALA A 79 8.10 -4.27 -1.03
CA ALA A 79 6.72 -4.55 -1.41
C ALA A 79 6.18 -3.52 -2.41
N HIS A 80 6.51 -2.26 -2.16
CA HIS A 80 6.13 -1.11 -2.96
C HIS A 80 6.84 -1.06 -4.33
N GLN A 81 8.09 -1.50 -4.42
CA GLN A 81 8.81 -1.69 -5.69
C GLN A 81 8.18 -2.80 -6.53
N LEU A 82 7.87 -3.96 -5.92
CA LEU A 82 7.23 -5.09 -6.61
C LEU A 82 5.91 -4.70 -7.28
N VAL A 83 5.09 -3.90 -6.61
CA VAL A 83 3.82 -3.39 -7.19
C VAL A 83 4.08 -2.45 -8.37
N GLN A 84 5.12 -1.61 -8.30
CA GLN A 84 5.46 -0.69 -9.39
C GLN A 84 5.97 -1.42 -10.62
N GLU A 85 6.88 -2.39 -10.43
CA GLU A 85 7.43 -3.21 -11.51
C GLU A 85 6.34 -4.01 -12.20
N ALA A 86 5.45 -4.64 -11.43
CA ALA A 86 4.30 -5.37 -11.96
C ALA A 86 3.29 -4.47 -12.68
N GLY A 87 3.13 -3.21 -12.25
CA GLY A 87 2.30 -2.24 -12.96
C GLY A 87 2.90 -1.77 -14.29
N ALA A 88 4.23 -1.66 -14.36
CA ALA A 88 4.93 -1.21 -15.57
C ALA A 88 4.89 -2.25 -16.70
N THR A 89 4.98 -3.54 -16.37
CA THR A 89 4.93 -4.63 -17.36
C THR A 89 3.57 -4.72 -18.07
N VAL A 90 2.47 -4.50 -17.34
CA VAL A 90 1.11 -4.49 -17.90
C VAL A 90 0.90 -3.35 -18.91
N GLY A 91 1.58 -2.21 -18.72
CA GLY A 91 1.46 -1.05 -19.62
C GLY A 91 2.23 -1.17 -20.94
N SER A 92 3.30 -1.97 -20.97
CA SER A 92 4.21 -2.05 -22.13
C SER A 92 3.74 -3.04 -23.22
N GLY A 93 3.00 -4.08 -22.84
CA GLY A 93 2.60 -5.17 -23.75
C GLY A 93 1.58 -4.82 -24.84
N GLY A 94 1.10 -3.57 -24.92
CA GLY A 94 0.01 -3.16 -25.81
C GLY A 94 0.40 -2.49 -27.13
N SER A 95 1.68 -2.21 -27.39
CA SER A 95 2.09 -1.32 -28.49
C SER A 95 2.87 -1.98 -29.63
N GLY A 96 3.05 -3.31 -29.63
CA GLY A 96 4.00 -4.00 -30.53
C GLY A 96 3.42 -4.76 -31.73
N GLY A 97 2.10 -4.80 -31.93
CA GLY A 97 1.48 -5.49 -33.07
C GLY A 97 1.45 -4.66 -34.34
N GLN A 98 2.61 -4.26 -34.88
CA GLN A 98 2.70 -3.84 -36.28
C GLN A 98 2.90 -5.10 -37.14
N GLY A 99 2.04 -5.24 -38.14
CA GLY A 99 1.91 -6.44 -38.96
C GLY A 99 3.18 -6.83 -39.70
N THR A 100 3.60 -8.07 -39.53
CA THR A 100 4.22 -8.86 -40.60
C THR A 100 3.10 -9.61 -41.31
N GLU A 101 2.92 -9.29 -42.58
CA GLU A 101 2.01 -9.98 -43.50
C GLU A 101 2.27 -11.49 -43.53
N PRO A 102 1.23 -12.34 -43.62
CA PRO A 102 1.40 -13.73 -43.94
C PRO A 102 1.66 -13.86 -45.46
N ALA A 103 2.87 -14.24 -45.83
CA ALA A 103 3.16 -14.66 -47.20
C ALA A 103 2.57 -16.06 -47.45
N ASP A 104 1.80 -16.14 -48.53
CA ASP A 104 1.22 -17.35 -49.11
C ASP A 104 2.24 -18.44 -49.46
N GLY A 105 1.78 -19.70 -49.36
CA GLY A 105 2.13 -20.75 -50.32
C GLY A 105 2.96 -21.92 -49.80
N GLY A 106 2.34 -23.12 -49.74
CA GLY A 106 3.09 -24.37 -49.66
C GLY A 106 2.28 -25.59 -49.22
N ALA A 107 1.45 -26.12 -50.11
CA ALA A 107 0.81 -27.43 -49.95
C ALA A 107 1.81 -28.58 -50.16
N VAL A 108 1.86 -29.57 -49.25
CA VAL A 108 2.24 -30.96 -49.58
C VAL A 108 1.45 -31.91 -48.67
N ALA A 109 0.76 -32.85 -49.32
CA ALA A 109 0.05 -33.97 -48.73
C ALA A 109 1.00 -35.11 -48.34
N ALA A 110 0.73 -35.79 -47.23
CA ALA A 110 1.03 -37.21 -47.07
C ALA A 110 0.09 -37.86 -46.04
N THR A 111 -0.37 -39.03 -46.44
CA THR A 111 -1.41 -39.91 -45.93
C THR A 111 -0.95 -40.88 -44.83
N ARG A 112 -1.89 -41.24 -43.92
CA ARG A 112 -2.16 -42.58 -43.31
C ARG A 112 -1.12 -43.20 -42.35
N ASP A 113 -1.43 -44.01 -41.32
CA ASP A 113 -2.64 -44.70 -40.85
C ASP A 113 -2.55 -45.00 -39.32
N ASP A 114 -3.72 -45.00 -38.68
CA ASP A 114 -4.26 -45.83 -37.58
C ASP A 114 -3.39 -46.45 -36.46
N ALA A 115 -3.72 -46.06 -35.21
CA ALA A 115 -3.97 -47.02 -34.13
C ALA A 115 -4.94 -46.44 -33.10
N ALA A 116 -6.03 -47.18 -32.88
CA ALA A 116 -7.20 -46.80 -32.12
C ALA A 116 -7.01 -46.82 -30.59
N CYS A 117 -7.55 -45.80 -29.91
CA CYS A 117 -8.32 -46.01 -28.69
C CYS A 117 -9.41 -44.93 -28.54
N ASN A 118 -10.61 -45.46 -28.31
CA ASN A 118 -11.92 -44.85 -28.30
C ASN A 118 -12.12 -44.01 -27.03
N GLY A 119 -12.77 -42.83 -27.11
CA GLY A 119 -13.25 -42.16 -25.90
C GLY A 119 -13.58 -40.67 -25.96
N SER A 120 -14.72 -40.32 -26.57
CA SER A 120 -15.54 -39.12 -26.31
C SER A 120 -15.02 -37.74 -26.77
N SER A 121 -15.60 -37.32 -27.89
CA SER A 121 -15.48 -36.02 -28.53
C SER A 121 -16.64 -35.07 -28.20
N GLY A 122 -16.30 -33.81 -27.97
CA GLY A 122 -17.16 -32.63 -27.99
C GLY A 122 -16.53 -31.52 -27.13
N GLY A 123 -15.69 -30.61 -27.63
CA GLY A 123 -15.55 -30.04 -28.95
C GLY A 123 -16.05 -28.59 -28.92
N GLY A 124 -15.16 -27.60 -28.77
CA GLY A 124 -15.51 -26.19 -28.99
C GLY A 124 -14.59 -25.15 -28.35
N GLY A 125 -13.53 -24.75 -29.08
CA GLY A 125 -13.02 -23.37 -29.02
C GLY A 125 -12.02 -23.01 -27.91
N SER A 126 -10.87 -23.65 -27.86
CA SER A 126 -9.70 -23.09 -27.14
C SER A 126 -9.09 -21.97 -28.01
N SER A 127 -9.56 -20.75 -27.78
CA SER A 127 -9.02 -19.54 -28.43
C SER A 127 -8.44 -18.59 -27.38
N GLY A 128 -7.12 -18.43 -27.44
CA GLY A 128 -6.43 -17.21 -27.03
C GLY A 128 -5.70 -17.27 -25.70
N ASP A 129 -4.47 -17.79 -25.75
CA ASP A 129 -3.45 -17.63 -24.71
C ASP A 129 -3.05 -16.14 -24.57
N CYS A 130 -3.88 -15.39 -23.84
CA CYS A 130 -3.68 -13.98 -23.52
C CYS A 130 -3.62 -13.75 -22.00
N GLY A 131 -3.37 -14.82 -21.23
CA GLY A 131 -3.41 -14.85 -19.76
C GLY A 131 -2.10 -14.55 -19.03
N SER A 132 -0.96 -14.50 -19.74
CA SER A 132 0.37 -14.44 -19.11
C SER A 132 0.63 -13.14 -18.32
N GLY A 133 0.06 -12.00 -18.73
CA GLY A 133 0.25 -10.72 -18.03
C GLY A 133 -0.52 -10.60 -16.71
N ALA A 134 -1.73 -11.16 -16.64
CA ALA A 134 -2.59 -11.06 -15.46
C ALA A 134 -2.08 -11.94 -14.31
N THR A 135 -1.50 -13.09 -14.63
CA THR A 135 -0.90 -14.00 -13.64
C THR A 135 0.34 -13.39 -12.99
N GLY A 136 1.18 -12.67 -13.75
CA GLY A 136 2.35 -11.96 -13.24
C GLY A 136 1.99 -10.86 -12.22
N LEU A 137 1.01 -10.00 -12.55
CA LEU A 137 0.55 -8.95 -11.63
C LEU A 137 -0.02 -9.54 -10.34
N GLN A 138 -0.84 -10.59 -10.44
CA GLN A 138 -1.43 -11.24 -9.27
C GLN A 138 -0.38 -11.86 -8.35
N ALA A 139 0.65 -12.50 -8.91
CA ALA A 139 1.76 -13.06 -8.13
C ALA A 139 2.53 -11.96 -7.39
N ALA A 140 2.88 -10.87 -8.08
CA ALA A 140 3.58 -9.73 -7.48
C ALA A 140 2.77 -9.07 -6.34
N LEU A 141 1.46 -8.87 -6.53
CA LEU A 141 0.58 -8.34 -5.48
C LEU A 141 0.54 -9.26 -4.25
N THR A 142 0.52 -10.57 -4.45
CA THR A 142 0.49 -11.56 -3.36
C THR A 142 1.78 -11.53 -2.55
N VAL A 143 2.94 -11.44 -3.22
CA VAL A 143 4.25 -11.30 -2.57
C VAL A 143 4.36 -9.97 -1.82
N ALA A 144 3.89 -8.87 -2.42
CA ALA A 144 3.87 -7.56 -1.78
C ALA A 144 3.00 -7.56 -0.50
N VAL A 145 1.82 -8.19 -0.54
CA VAL A 145 0.95 -8.36 0.66
C VAL A 145 1.68 -9.12 1.76
N ALA A 146 2.31 -10.26 1.44
CA ALA A 146 3.07 -11.03 2.43
C ALA A 146 4.23 -10.22 3.04
N THR A 147 4.93 -9.46 2.20
CA THR A 147 6.05 -8.61 2.62
C THR A 147 5.60 -7.47 3.54
N LEU A 148 4.46 -6.84 3.26
CA LEU A 148 3.86 -5.81 4.13
C LEU A 148 3.38 -6.38 5.47
N ARG A 149 2.81 -7.59 5.48
CA ARG A 149 2.42 -8.28 6.73
C ARG A 149 3.63 -8.57 7.62
N ARG A 150 4.75 -8.96 7.02
CA ARG A 150 6.02 -9.15 7.73
C ARG A 150 6.58 -7.83 8.27
N ALA A 151 6.56 -6.76 7.47
CA ALA A 151 6.94 -5.43 7.94
C ALA A 151 6.09 -4.98 9.14
N ALA A 152 4.76 -5.19 9.07
CA ALA A 152 3.86 -4.93 10.18
C ALA A 152 4.22 -5.75 11.43
N GLY A 153 4.62 -7.01 11.26
CA GLY A 153 5.13 -7.87 12.33
C GLY A 153 6.34 -7.29 13.07
N VAL A 154 7.33 -6.84 12.30
CA VAL A 154 8.55 -6.23 12.87
C VAL A 154 8.22 -4.94 13.60
N PHE A 155 7.36 -4.09 13.05
CA PHE A 155 6.89 -2.87 13.74
C PHE A 155 6.07 -3.17 14.99
N GLY A 156 5.26 -4.22 14.98
CA GLY A 156 4.53 -4.68 16.17
C GLY A 156 5.48 -5.13 17.28
N PHE A 157 6.45 -5.98 16.94
CA PHE A 157 7.50 -6.42 17.87
C PHE A 157 8.31 -5.24 18.45
N LEU A 158 8.67 -4.27 17.61
CA LEU A 158 9.31 -3.03 18.07
C LEU A 158 8.45 -2.27 19.09
N ALA A 159 7.17 -2.09 18.78
CA ALA A 159 6.26 -1.33 19.63
C ALA A 159 5.95 -1.99 20.98
N GLU A 160 5.91 -3.33 21.01
CA GLU A 160 5.49 -4.11 22.18
C GLU A 160 6.68 -4.54 23.06
N GLU A 161 7.80 -4.96 22.46
CA GLU A 161 8.91 -5.60 23.19
C GLU A 161 10.14 -4.69 23.31
N VAL A 162 10.55 -4.04 22.21
CA VAL A 162 11.86 -3.36 22.16
C VAL A 162 11.80 -1.92 22.69
N LEU A 163 10.90 -1.11 22.14
CA LEU A 163 10.84 0.33 22.42
C LEU A 163 10.38 0.67 23.86
N PRO A 164 9.44 -0.06 24.50
CA PRO A 164 9.11 0.18 25.90
C PRO A 164 10.31 0.00 26.84
N GLY A 165 11.19 -0.96 26.55
CA GLY A 165 12.44 -1.18 27.30
C GLY A 165 13.42 0.00 27.18
N LEU A 166 13.39 0.73 26.06
CA LEU A 166 14.16 1.96 25.90
C LEU A 166 13.55 3.13 26.68
N ALA A 167 12.24 3.09 26.97
CA ALA A 167 11.51 4.16 27.63
C ALA A 167 11.75 4.24 29.14
N GLY A 168 11.80 3.09 29.81
CA GLY A 168 12.08 3.00 31.24
C GLY A 168 13.55 2.79 31.53
N GLY A 169 14.31 3.87 31.79
CA GLY A 169 15.63 3.79 32.40
C GLY A 169 15.56 3.35 33.87
N GLY A 170 15.04 2.14 34.12
CA GLY A 170 14.76 1.59 35.46
C GLY A 170 15.88 0.74 36.06
N GLY A 171 17.05 0.65 35.42
CA GLY A 171 18.14 -0.20 35.91
C GLY A 171 19.51 0.36 35.59
N GLY A 172 19.97 1.36 36.37
CA GLY A 172 21.38 1.72 36.54
C GLY A 172 22.16 2.31 35.36
N GLY A 173 21.67 2.23 34.12
CA GLY A 173 22.28 2.84 32.93
C GLY A 173 21.70 4.22 32.64
N ALA A 174 22.56 5.20 32.36
CA ALA A 174 22.23 6.61 32.15
C ALA A 174 20.88 6.83 31.42
N ALA A 175 19.92 7.43 32.13
CA ALA A 175 18.61 7.73 31.58
C ALA A 175 18.76 8.59 30.32
N VAL A 176 18.39 8.04 29.16
CA VAL A 176 18.35 8.80 27.90
C VAL A 176 17.39 9.97 28.11
N VAL A 177 17.90 11.19 27.97
CA VAL A 177 17.11 12.41 28.12
C VAL A 177 15.91 12.34 27.15
N PRO A 178 14.67 12.57 27.61
CA PRO A 178 13.46 12.39 26.80
C PRO A 178 13.44 13.09 25.43
N GLY A 179 14.29 14.10 25.21
CA GLY A 179 14.40 14.84 23.94
C GLY A 179 15.47 14.35 22.97
N ASP A 180 16.32 13.39 23.36
CA ASP A 180 17.40 12.89 22.50
C ASP A 180 16.98 11.67 21.65
N ARG A 181 15.74 11.15 21.81
CA ARG A 181 15.29 10.00 21.02
C ARG A 181 14.79 10.44 19.64
N PRO A 182 15.23 9.75 18.56
CA PRO A 182 14.70 9.98 17.23
C PRO A 182 13.23 9.59 17.16
N LEU A 183 12.44 10.28 16.33
CA LEU A 183 10.99 10.07 16.21
C LEU A 183 10.65 8.64 15.82
N GLU A 184 11.51 8.02 15.03
CA GLU A 184 11.41 6.66 14.52
C GLU A 184 11.48 5.60 15.64
N LEU A 185 12.03 5.94 16.81
CA LEU A 185 12.14 5.08 17.99
C LEU A 185 11.08 5.37 19.06
N LEU A 186 10.01 6.08 18.70
CA LEU A 186 8.86 6.27 19.57
C LEU A 186 7.85 5.12 19.38
N VAL A 187 7.26 4.62 20.47
CA VAL A 187 6.23 3.57 20.43
C VAL A 187 5.06 3.96 19.52
N PRO A 188 4.51 5.20 19.57
CA PRO A 188 3.46 5.63 18.64
C PRO A 188 3.90 5.60 17.16
N ALA A 189 5.17 5.86 16.85
CA ALA A 189 5.68 5.78 15.49
C ALA A 189 5.67 4.34 14.97
N ALA A 190 6.18 3.39 15.76
CA ALA A 190 6.15 1.97 15.41
C ALA A 190 4.70 1.45 15.25
N ARG A 191 3.78 1.84 16.15
CA ARG A 191 2.34 1.50 16.02
C ARG A 191 1.71 2.10 14.77
N CYS A 192 1.94 3.39 14.51
CA CYS A 192 1.46 4.05 13.29
C CYS A 192 1.92 3.29 12.06
N MET A 193 3.20 2.90 12.03
CA MET A 193 3.80 2.16 10.93
C MET A 193 3.26 0.74 10.76
N GLN A 194 3.04 0.02 11.85
CA GLN A 194 2.38 -1.29 11.83
C GLN A 194 1.00 -1.20 11.18
N GLN A 195 0.15 -0.29 11.67
CA GLN A 195 -1.23 -0.13 11.19
C GLN A 195 -1.29 0.25 9.71
N LEU A 196 -0.38 1.11 9.31
CA LEU A 196 -0.22 1.52 7.94
C LEU A 196 0.24 0.39 7.00
N CYS A 197 1.20 -0.45 7.42
CA CYS A 197 1.60 -1.63 6.64
C CYS A 197 0.42 -2.58 6.41
N LEU A 198 -0.42 -2.78 7.43
CA LEU A 198 -1.63 -3.59 7.33
C LEU A 198 -2.68 -2.95 6.41
N ALA A 199 -2.88 -1.63 6.51
CA ALA A 199 -3.80 -0.89 5.65
C ALA A 199 -3.41 -1.03 4.17
N GLU A 200 -2.12 -0.89 3.88
CA GLU A 200 -1.56 -1.06 2.54
C GLU A 200 -1.71 -2.49 2.04
N ALA A 201 -1.42 -3.49 2.88
CA ALA A 201 -1.61 -4.89 2.53
C ALA A 201 -3.08 -5.18 2.20
N GLN A 202 -4.04 -4.67 2.99
CA GLN A 202 -5.47 -4.86 2.73
C GLN A 202 -5.89 -4.14 1.43
N ALA A 203 -5.34 -2.95 1.15
CA ALA A 203 -5.57 -2.25 -0.11
C ALA A 203 -5.08 -3.05 -1.33
N LEU A 204 -3.93 -3.74 -1.22
CA LEU A 204 -3.44 -4.63 -2.26
C LEU A 204 -4.29 -5.90 -2.41
N VAL A 205 -4.87 -6.43 -1.33
CA VAL A 205 -5.84 -7.53 -1.40
C VAL A 205 -7.10 -7.08 -2.13
N ALA A 206 -7.62 -5.88 -1.85
CA ALA A 206 -8.76 -5.32 -2.56
C ALA A 206 -8.45 -5.11 -4.06
N ALA A 207 -7.26 -4.63 -4.38
CA ALA A 207 -6.81 -4.53 -5.78
C ALA A 207 -6.73 -5.91 -6.45
N THR A 208 -6.22 -6.92 -5.75
CA THR A 208 -6.16 -8.31 -6.25
C THR A 208 -7.56 -8.87 -6.51
N ALA A 209 -8.53 -8.59 -5.64
CA ALA A 209 -9.92 -8.98 -5.83
C ALA A 209 -10.53 -8.34 -7.09
N ALA A 210 -10.22 -7.07 -7.35
CA ALA A 210 -10.63 -6.41 -8.59
C ALA A 210 -9.98 -7.04 -9.83
N VAL A 211 -8.68 -7.38 -9.80
CA VAL A 211 -7.99 -8.06 -10.93
C VAL A 211 -8.64 -9.40 -11.24
N LYS A 212 -9.04 -10.13 -10.19
CA LYS A 212 -9.72 -11.42 -10.30
C LYS A 212 -11.17 -11.32 -10.76
N GLY A 213 -11.71 -10.11 -10.97
CA GLY A 213 -13.11 -9.91 -11.33
C GLY A 213 -14.07 -10.38 -10.23
N MET A 214 -13.68 -10.28 -8.95
CA MET A 214 -14.57 -10.63 -7.84
C MET A 214 -15.82 -9.74 -7.84
N SER A 215 -16.91 -10.24 -7.26
CA SER A 215 -18.19 -9.51 -7.23
C SER A 215 -18.05 -8.13 -6.57
N PRO A 216 -18.84 -7.11 -6.98
CA PRO A 216 -18.88 -5.81 -6.32
C PRO A 216 -19.10 -5.92 -4.81
N GLY A 217 -19.96 -6.83 -4.35
CA GLY A 217 -20.15 -7.18 -2.93
C GLY A 217 -18.87 -7.54 -2.19
N THR A 218 -18.03 -8.37 -2.80
CA THR A 218 -16.75 -8.76 -2.19
C THR A 218 -15.75 -7.61 -2.22
N GLN A 219 -15.70 -6.85 -3.32
CA GLN A 219 -14.81 -5.68 -3.43
C GLN A 219 -15.20 -4.59 -2.43
N ARG A 220 -16.51 -4.33 -2.27
CA ARG A 220 -17.07 -3.46 -1.24
C ARG A 220 -16.63 -3.92 0.13
N ALA A 221 -16.85 -5.19 0.49
CA ALA A 221 -16.46 -5.73 1.78
C ALA A 221 -14.96 -5.54 2.08
N LEU A 222 -14.09 -5.60 1.08
CA LEU A 222 -12.64 -5.39 1.27
C LEU A 222 -12.25 -3.92 1.45
N HIS A 223 -13.01 -2.99 0.86
CA HIS A 223 -12.78 -1.54 0.93
C HIS A 223 -13.49 -0.87 2.11
N ALA A 224 -14.72 -1.28 2.37
CA ALA A 224 -15.58 -0.77 3.41
C ALA A 224 -15.25 -1.43 4.74
N GLY A 225 -15.48 -0.71 5.84
CA GLY A 225 -15.13 -1.17 7.18
C GLY A 225 -16.04 -0.56 8.23
N GLU A 226 -16.84 -1.38 8.90
CA GLU A 226 -17.68 -0.94 10.02
C GLU A 226 -16.84 -0.88 11.31
N MET A 227 -16.92 0.21 12.06
CA MET A 227 -16.15 0.40 13.29
C MET A 227 -16.71 -0.47 14.44
N ARG A 228 -16.40 -1.77 14.47
CA ARG A 228 -16.49 -2.56 15.72
C ARG A 228 -15.19 -2.40 16.52
N PRO A 229 -15.25 -2.28 17.86
CA PRO A 229 -14.10 -1.97 18.72
C PRO A 229 -12.98 -3.03 18.74
N GLN A 230 -13.06 -4.11 17.95
CA GLN A 230 -12.05 -5.18 17.88
C GLN A 230 -11.77 -5.67 16.44
N ALA A 231 -12.23 -4.98 15.40
CA ALA A 231 -12.06 -5.40 14.00
C ALA A 231 -11.41 -4.30 13.14
N TRP A 232 -10.34 -4.66 12.42
CA TRP A 232 -9.45 -3.75 11.68
C TRP A 232 -9.65 -3.84 10.14
N TRP A 233 -10.17 -2.82 9.48
CA TRP A 233 -10.55 -2.82 8.02
C TRP A 233 -9.72 -1.84 7.19
N CYS A 234 -9.81 -1.78 5.84
CA CYS A 234 -9.03 -0.80 5.04
C CYS A 234 -9.11 0.65 5.56
N SER A 235 -10.29 1.27 5.50
CA SER A 235 -10.51 2.64 5.97
C SER A 235 -10.28 2.76 7.47
N ALA A 236 -10.67 1.74 8.26
CA ALA A 236 -10.46 1.72 9.70
C ALA A 236 -8.98 1.60 10.10
N LEU A 237 -8.15 0.86 9.36
CA LEU A 237 -6.71 0.71 9.54
C LEU A 237 -6.01 2.01 9.18
N PHE A 238 -6.45 2.71 8.12
CA PHE A 238 -5.95 4.06 7.82
C PHE A 238 -6.36 5.07 8.89
N ARG A 239 -7.60 5.02 9.41
CA ARG A 239 -8.04 5.84 10.55
C ARG A 239 -7.27 5.51 11.82
N GLN A 240 -6.97 4.23 12.09
CA GLN A 240 -6.15 3.85 13.23
C GLN A 240 -4.73 4.38 13.07
N ALA A 241 -4.12 4.20 11.89
CA ALA A 241 -2.83 4.78 11.59
C ALA A 241 -2.85 6.30 11.77
N GLN A 242 -3.97 6.97 11.47
CA GLN A 242 -4.16 8.39 11.70
C GLN A 242 -4.23 8.73 13.21
N VAL A 243 -4.95 7.95 14.01
CA VAL A 243 -4.96 8.09 15.47
C VAL A 243 -3.55 7.94 16.03
N SER A 244 -2.81 6.90 15.62
CA SER A 244 -1.41 6.70 16.03
C SER A 244 -0.47 7.79 15.52
N ALA A 245 -0.74 8.39 14.35
CA ALA A 245 0.03 9.53 13.85
C ALA A 245 -0.20 10.79 14.72
N ARG A 246 -1.41 10.98 15.25
CA ARG A 246 -1.72 12.06 16.19
C ARG A 246 -1.11 11.81 17.57
N GLU A 247 -1.12 10.57 18.04
CA GLU A 247 -0.38 10.16 19.24
C GLU A 247 1.12 10.42 19.08
N LEU A 248 1.69 10.11 17.90
CA LEU A 248 3.06 10.44 17.56
C LEU A 248 3.30 11.95 17.59
N ALA A 249 2.40 12.75 17.01
CA ALA A 249 2.51 14.21 17.05
C ALA A 249 2.48 14.76 18.48
N ALA A 250 1.64 14.18 19.34
CA ALA A 250 1.58 14.55 20.76
C ALA A 250 2.82 14.11 21.54
N ALA A 251 3.45 12.99 21.17
CA ALA A 251 4.65 12.46 21.81
C ALA A 251 5.96 13.04 21.25
N ALA A 252 5.92 13.76 20.14
CA ALA A 252 7.10 14.28 19.46
C ALA A 252 7.81 15.36 20.31
N PRO A 253 9.16 15.38 20.36
CA PRO A 253 9.90 16.44 21.03
C PRO A 253 9.59 17.82 20.44
N PRO A 254 9.58 18.88 21.28
CA PRO A 254 9.38 20.24 20.79
C PRO A 254 10.47 20.61 19.78
N GLY A 255 10.05 21.02 18.57
CA GLY A 255 10.95 21.40 17.47
C GLY A 255 11.15 20.33 16.38
N LEU A 256 10.64 19.11 16.58
CA LEU A 256 10.65 18.03 15.57
C LEU A 256 9.25 17.40 15.44
N PRO A 257 8.23 18.15 15.01
CA PRO A 257 6.90 17.57 14.80
C PRO A 257 6.95 16.56 13.64
N PRO A 258 6.13 15.49 13.67
CA PRO A 258 5.95 14.63 12.51
C PRO A 258 5.33 15.43 11.37
N SER A 259 5.52 14.96 10.15
CA SER A 259 5.00 15.65 8.98
C SER A 259 3.47 15.69 8.99
N ASP A 260 2.86 16.89 8.97
CA ASP A 260 1.42 17.10 8.74
C ASP A 260 0.92 16.41 7.46
N LEU A 261 1.83 16.18 6.51
CA LEU A 261 1.53 15.47 5.28
C LEU A 261 1.11 14.03 5.56
N LEU A 262 1.64 13.38 6.59
CA LEU A 262 1.26 12.01 6.95
C LEU A 262 -0.22 11.94 7.32
N ASP A 263 -0.69 12.77 8.26
CA ASP A 263 -2.09 12.82 8.68
C ASP A 263 -3.03 13.14 7.48
N LYS A 264 -2.65 14.11 6.64
CA LYS A 264 -3.39 14.45 5.42
C LYS A 264 -3.46 13.29 4.43
N LEU A 265 -2.36 12.58 4.20
CA LEU A 265 -2.33 11.43 3.28
C LEU A 265 -3.17 10.26 3.80
N LEU A 266 -3.15 10.01 5.11
CA LEU A 266 -3.99 8.98 5.74
C LEU A 266 -5.48 9.33 5.63
N ALA A 267 -5.84 10.60 5.81
CA ALA A 267 -7.20 11.08 5.60
C ALA A 267 -7.66 10.92 4.15
N VAL A 268 -6.79 11.27 3.19
CA VAL A 268 -7.05 11.09 1.75
C VAL A 268 -7.21 9.61 1.40
N ALA A 269 -6.32 8.74 1.90
CA ALA A 269 -6.40 7.30 1.68
C ALA A 269 -7.73 6.72 2.19
N THR A 270 -8.14 7.15 3.40
CA THR A 270 -9.41 6.78 4.00
C THR A 270 -10.59 7.17 3.09
N ALA A 271 -10.67 8.43 2.67
CA ALA A 271 -11.74 8.93 1.81
C ALA A 271 -11.77 8.22 0.43
N LEU A 272 -10.61 7.90 -0.15
CA LEU A 272 -10.53 7.17 -1.41
C LEU A 272 -11.07 5.74 -1.30
N HIS A 273 -10.78 5.04 -0.19
CA HIS A 273 -11.28 3.69 0.03
C HIS A 273 -12.79 3.69 0.34
N GLU A 274 -13.28 4.67 1.07
CA GLU A 274 -14.72 4.86 1.29
C GLU A 274 -15.46 5.17 -0.02
N ALA A 275 -14.91 6.07 -0.85
CA ALA A 275 -15.47 6.35 -2.17
C ALA A 275 -15.55 5.07 -3.04
N ARG A 276 -14.51 4.24 -3.02
CA ARG A 276 -14.52 2.94 -3.73
C ARG A 276 -15.55 1.98 -3.18
N ALA A 277 -15.76 1.94 -1.87
CA ALA A 277 -16.81 1.13 -1.26
C ALA A 277 -18.20 1.58 -1.73
N HIS A 278 -18.48 2.88 -1.74
CA HIS A 278 -19.72 3.44 -2.27
C HIS A 278 -19.89 3.20 -3.78
N HIS A 279 -18.80 3.23 -4.56
CA HIS A 279 -18.85 2.85 -5.97
C HIS A 279 -19.25 1.37 -6.16
N CYS A 280 -18.66 0.47 -5.37
CA CYS A 280 -19.03 -0.95 -5.42
C CYS A 280 -20.49 -1.16 -4.98
N LEU A 281 -20.95 -0.43 -3.95
CA LEU A 281 -22.35 -0.47 -3.50
C LEU A 281 -23.31 0.02 -4.60
N ALA A 282 -22.94 1.06 -5.34
CA ALA A 282 -23.73 1.55 -6.46
C ALA A 282 -23.84 0.49 -7.58
N LEU A 283 -22.76 -0.24 -7.86
CA LEU A 283 -22.80 -1.36 -8.82
C LEU A 283 -23.70 -2.51 -8.34
N GLU A 284 -23.71 -2.82 -7.04
CA GLU A 284 -24.64 -3.79 -6.46
C GLU A 284 -26.09 -3.32 -6.61
N GLY A 285 -26.39 -2.09 -6.19
CA GLY A 285 -27.74 -1.53 -6.30
C GLY A 285 -28.22 -1.42 -7.74
N GLN A 286 -27.34 -1.09 -8.69
CA GLN A 286 -27.68 -1.10 -10.12
C GLN A 286 -28.05 -2.52 -10.60
N ARG A 287 -27.26 -3.53 -10.22
CA ARG A 287 -27.52 -4.94 -10.58
C ARG A 287 -28.83 -5.44 -9.98
N ASP A 288 -29.10 -5.05 -8.73
CA ASP A 288 -30.27 -5.49 -7.97
C ASP A 288 -31.50 -4.61 -8.25
N MET A 289 -31.40 -3.69 -9.23
CA MET A 289 -32.44 -2.74 -9.66
C MET A 289 -32.93 -1.78 -8.56
N GLU A 290 -32.13 -1.59 -7.51
CA GLU A 290 -32.33 -0.58 -6.47
C GLU A 290 -31.70 0.76 -6.91
N LEU A 291 -32.21 1.33 -8.00
CA LEU A 291 -31.61 2.52 -8.63
C LEU A 291 -31.60 3.76 -7.72
N GLY A 292 -32.55 3.86 -6.79
CA GLY A 292 -32.54 4.94 -5.77
C GLY A 292 -31.34 4.86 -4.82
N THR A 293 -31.01 3.66 -4.33
CA THR A 293 -29.87 3.46 -3.42
C THR A 293 -28.54 3.57 -4.18
N ALA A 294 -28.51 3.12 -5.44
CA ALA A 294 -27.36 3.23 -6.33
C ALA A 294 -27.02 4.70 -6.66
N GLU A 295 -28.01 5.55 -6.94
CA GLU A 295 -27.82 6.98 -7.21
C GLU A 295 -27.24 7.69 -5.99
N ALA A 296 -27.85 7.52 -4.81
CA ALA A 296 -27.36 8.11 -3.56
C ALA A 296 -25.93 7.64 -3.23
N SER A 297 -25.59 6.38 -3.53
CA SER A 297 -24.23 5.86 -3.35
C SER A 297 -23.22 6.50 -4.33
N CYS A 298 -23.64 6.78 -5.56
CA CYS A 298 -22.79 7.49 -6.53
C CYS A 298 -22.52 8.93 -6.12
N GLU A 299 -23.54 9.65 -5.62
CA GLU A 299 -23.39 11.01 -5.11
C GLU A 299 -22.41 11.05 -3.92
N GLU A 300 -22.55 10.13 -2.97
CA GLU A 300 -21.65 10.04 -1.82
C GLU A 300 -20.21 9.70 -2.23
N CYS A 301 -20.04 8.79 -3.20
CA CYS A 301 -18.75 8.50 -3.82
C CYS A 301 -18.09 9.77 -4.39
N GLN A 302 -18.82 10.57 -5.17
CA GLN A 302 -18.32 11.83 -5.73
C GLN A 302 -17.95 12.83 -4.64
N ARG A 303 -18.80 13.00 -3.62
CA ARG A 303 -18.55 13.88 -2.48
C ARG A 303 -17.25 13.53 -1.75
N LEU A 304 -17.00 12.23 -1.52
CA LEU A 304 -15.78 11.73 -0.88
C LEU A 304 -14.54 11.94 -1.75
N LEU A 305 -14.64 11.72 -3.07
CA LEU A 305 -13.54 11.99 -4.01
C LEU A 305 -13.18 13.47 -4.04
N GLU A 306 -14.17 14.37 -4.07
CA GLU A 306 -13.94 15.81 -4.01
C GLU A 306 -13.33 16.26 -2.69
N ALA A 307 -13.77 15.68 -1.56
CA ALA A 307 -13.15 15.92 -0.26
C ALA A 307 -11.67 15.49 -0.26
N ALA A 308 -11.35 14.30 -0.77
CA ALA A 308 -9.99 13.82 -0.91
C ALA A 308 -9.13 14.75 -1.78
N LEU A 309 -9.65 15.21 -2.92
CA LEU A 309 -8.95 16.13 -3.81
C LEU A 309 -8.71 17.51 -3.16
N ARG A 310 -9.69 18.03 -2.42
CA ARG A 310 -9.55 19.30 -1.68
C ARG A 310 -8.47 19.20 -0.59
N CYS A 311 -8.41 18.09 0.13
CA CYS A 311 -7.35 17.83 1.10
C CYS A 311 -5.95 17.82 0.44
N LEU A 312 -5.84 17.23 -0.76
CA LEU A 312 -4.59 17.23 -1.52
C LEU A 312 -4.18 18.61 -2.03
N ALA A 313 -5.13 19.42 -2.51
CA ALA A 313 -4.86 20.74 -3.09
C ALA A 313 -4.31 21.75 -2.07
N ARG A 314 -4.65 21.61 -0.78
CA ARG A 314 -4.21 22.50 0.31
C ARG A 314 -2.83 22.14 0.91
N SER A 315 -2.13 21.16 0.35
CA SER A 315 -0.82 20.74 0.84
C SER A 315 0.29 21.60 0.18
N ASP A 316 0.98 22.41 0.98
CA ASP A 316 1.95 23.45 0.60
C ASP A 316 3.19 22.96 -0.22
N PRO A 317 3.95 23.88 -0.87
CA PRO A 317 4.71 23.64 -2.09
C PRO A 317 6.24 23.50 -1.93
N TYR A 318 6.79 23.38 -0.72
CA TYR A 318 8.25 23.51 -0.53
C TYR A 318 9.05 22.28 -1.03
N ASP A 319 9.68 22.47 -2.19
CA ASP A 319 10.93 21.88 -2.71
C ASP A 319 11.10 20.36 -2.86
N TRP A 320 10.01 19.62 -3.06
CA TRP A 320 10.04 18.23 -3.60
C TRP A 320 9.44 18.14 -5.01
N ALA A 321 9.56 19.24 -5.77
CA ALA A 321 8.74 19.55 -6.93
C ALA A 321 8.73 18.48 -8.04
N GLY A 322 9.83 17.74 -8.26
CA GLY A 322 9.90 16.70 -9.30
C GLY A 322 9.04 15.47 -8.96
N CYS A 323 9.30 14.86 -7.81
CA CYS A 323 8.53 13.71 -7.33
C CYS A 323 7.08 14.10 -7.02
N ILE A 324 6.82 15.28 -6.44
CA ILE A 324 5.45 15.76 -6.23
C ILE A 324 4.73 16.00 -7.55
N LYS A 325 5.35 16.53 -8.60
CA LYS A 325 4.68 16.70 -9.91
C LYS A 325 4.29 15.36 -10.53
N ALA A 326 5.19 14.36 -10.52
CA ALA A 326 4.88 13.02 -11.00
C ALA A 326 3.77 12.37 -10.15
N ARG A 327 3.82 12.54 -8.82
CA ARG A 327 2.80 12.05 -7.88
C ARG A 327 1.46 12.78 -8.05
N LYS A 328 1.47 14.10 -8.23
CA LYS A 328 0.30 14.95 -8.47
C LYS A 328 -0.36 14.56 -9.79
N ARG A 329 0.40 14.46 -10.88
CA ARG A 329 -0.11 13.95 -12.17
C ARG A 329 -0.74 12.58 -12.05
N ARG A 330 -0.08 11.64 -11.34
CA ARG A 330 -0.62 10.28 -11.15
C ARG A 330 -1.89 10.28 -10.29
N ARG A 331 -1.96 11.14 -9.26
CA ARG A 331 -3.17 11.32 -8.43
C ARG A 331 -4.31 12.01 -9.17
N GLU A 332 -4.02 13.03 -9.95
CA GLU A 332 -4.96 13.71 -10.85
C GLU A 332 -5.49 12.75 -11.91
N GLN A 333 -4.61 11.92 -12.48
CA GLN A 333 -5.01 10.86 -13.41
C GLN A 333 -5.92 9.84 -12.74
N LEU A 334 -5.58 9.37 -11.53
CA LEU A 334 -6.43 8.44 -10.79
C LEU A 334 -7.78 9.08 -10.44
N ALA A 335 -7.77 10.32 -9.95
CA ALA A 335 -8.99 11.06 -9.62
C ALA A 335 -9.86 11.28 -10.86
N SER A 336 -9.26 11.63 -12.00
CA SER A 336 -9.94 11.76 -13.28
C SER A 336 -10.58 10.45 -13.74
N ILE A 337 -9.88 9.32 -13.58
CA ILE A 337 -10.43 8.00 -13.92
C ILE A 337 -11.61 7.65 -13.01
N HIS A 338 -11.48 7.83 -11.69
CA HIS A 338 -12.58 7.56 -10.75
C HIS A 338 -13.77 8.50 -10.94
N GLN A 339 -13.51 9.78 -11.24
CA GLN A 339 -14.56 10.75 -11.53
C GLN A 339 -15.26 10.41 -12.83
N ALA A 340 -14.54 9.98 -13.88
CA ALA A 340 -15.12 9.55 -15.14
C ALA A 340 -15.97 8.28 -14.95
N THR A 341 -15.49 7.26 -14.26
CA THR A 341 -16.24 6.02 -14.03
C THR A 341 -17.44 6.25 -13.11
N GLY A 342 -17.29 7.06 -12.06
CA GLY A 342 -18.37 7.43 -11.16
C GLY A 342 -19.45 8.29 -11.81
N ALA A 343 -19.06 9.28 -12.62
CA ALA A 343 -20.01 10.13 -13.35
C ALA A 343 -20.77 9.36 -14.44
N GLN A 344 -20.11 8.44 -15.15
CA GLN A 344 -20.76 7.56 -16.11
C GLN A 344 -21.80 6.66 -15.44
N LEU A 345 -21.44 6.04 -14.31
CA LEU A 345 -22.37 5.21 -13.54
C LEU A 345 -23.54 6.04 -13.01
N LEU A 346 -23.29 7.21 -12.42
CA LEU A 346 -24.34 8.12 -11.94
C LEU A 346 -25.30 8.50 -13.07
N ALA A 347 -24.79 8.91 -14.23
CA ALA A 347 -25.63 9.29 -15.36
C ALA A 347 -26.50 8.13 -15.87
N ALA A 348 -25.94 6.91 -15.90
CA ALA A 348 -26.69 5.72 -16.30
C ALA A 348 -27.79 5.37 -15.28
N VAL A 349 -27.44 5.29 -13.98
CA VAL A 349 -28.39 4.98 -12.90
C VAL A 349 -29.47 6.05 -12.81
N HIS A 350 -29.12 7.32 -12.91
CA HIS A 350 -30.07 8.43 -12.88
C HIS A 350 -31.05 8.38 -14.05
N LYS A 351 -30.55 8.14 -15.27
CA LYS A 351 -31.39 7.97 -16.46
C LYS A 351 -32.36 6.81 -16.27
N ASP A 352 -31.88 5.65 -15.83
CA ASP A 352 -32.71 4.47 -15.65
C ASP A 352 -33.73 4.66 -14.50
N ARG A 353 -33.34 5.34 -13.41
CA ARG A 353 -34.26 5.68 -12.32
C ARG A 353 -35.38 6.60 -12.80
N MET A 354 -35.04 7.66 -13.52
CA MET A 354 -36.00 8.67 -13.96
C MET A 354 -36.89 8.21 -15.12
N SER A 355 -36.42 7.28 -15.97
CA SER A 355 -37.17 6.83 -17.14
C SER A 355 -37.86 5.48 -16.97
N VAL A 356 -37.34 4.60 -16.11
CA VAL A 356 -37.82 3.22 -15.96
C VAL A 356 -38.50 2.98 -14.62
N THR A 357 -37.83 3.26 -13.49
CA THR A 357 -38.31 2.75 -12.18
C THR A 357 -39.00 3.78 -11.30
N TYR A 358 -38.74 5.08 -11.48
CA TYR A 358 -39.24 6.19 -10.68
C TYR A 358 -39.05 6.02 -9.16
N GLN A 359 -38.01 5.30 -8.74
CA GLN A 359 -37.72 5.08 -7.32
C GLN A 359 -37.37 6.40 -6.61
N ALA A 360 -37.80 6.51 -5.36
CA ALA A 360 -37.45 7.63 -4.50
C ALA A 360 -35.98 7.56 -4.09
N LEU A 361 -35.33 8.73 -4.01
CA LEU A 361 -33.96 8.85 -3.52
C LEU A 361 -33.97 8.76 -1.97
N PRO A 362 -33.16 7.88 -1.34
CA PRO A 362 -33.10 7.81 0.11
C PRO A 362 -32.52 9.11 0.68
N LYS A 363 -33.02 9.55 1.85
CA LYS A 363 -32.56 10.79 2.50
C LYS A 363 -31.11 10.72 3.00
N GLN A 364 -30.64 9.51 3.29
CA GLN A 364 -29.28 9.26 3.75
C GLN A 364 -28.65 8.24 2.81
N PRO A 365 -27.37 8.41 2.45
CA PRO A 365 -26.68 7.42 1.64
C PRO A 365 -26.64 6.09 2.42
N PRO A 366 -26.81 4.96 1.73
CA PRO A 366 -26.71 3.66 2.37
C PRO A 366 -25.29 3.45 2.93
N ASP A 367 -25.20 2.76 4.07
CA ASP A 367 -23.92 2.50 4.71
C ASP A 367 -23.11 1.49 3.90
N ALA A 368 -22.10 2.00 3.18
CA ALA A 368 -21.19 1.16 2.42
C ALA A 368 -20.37 0.23 3.31
N THR A 369 -20.25 0.52 4.60
CA THR A 369 -19.43 -0.22 5.57
C THR A 369 -20.07 -1.52 6.07
N ALA A 370 -21.35 -1.73 5.77
CA ALA A 370 -22.02 -3.00 6.06
C ALA A 370 -21.32 -4.18 5.37
N ASN A 371 -21.14 -5.29 6.12
CA ASN A 371 -20.53 -6.56 5.65
C ASN A 371 -19.04 -6.46 5.28
N ALA A 372 -18.27 -5.68 6.01
CA ALA A 372 -16.84 -5.59 5.78
C ALA A 372 -16.12 -6.96 5.95
N ALA A 373 -14.97 -7.14 5.28
CA ALA A 373 -14.14 -8.35 5.32
C ALA A 373 -12.63 -8.04 5.50
N ILE A 374 -12.03 -8.59 6.56
CA ILE A 374 -10.58 -8.50 6.82
C ILE A 374 -9.89 -9.75 6.30
N ARG A 375 -8.85 -9.58 5.50
CA ARG A 375 -8.07 -10.69 4.93
C ARG A 375 -6.58 -10.61 5.26
N VAL A 376 -6.18 -9.60 6.02
CA VAL A 376 -4.78 -9.36 6.39
C VAL A 376 -4.64 -9.42 7.90
N ALA A 377 -3.65 -10.17 8.35
CA ALA A 377 -3.24 -10.24 9.75
C ALA A 377 -1.74 -9.98 9.85
N VAL A 378 -1.27 -9.51 11.00
CA VAL A 378 0.14 -9.37 11.29
C VAL A 378 0.82 -10.74 11.15
N ASP A 379 1.99 -10.79 10.51
CA ASP A 379 2.86 -11.97 10.56
C ASP A 379 3.72 -11.84 11.82
N VAL A 380 3.56 -12.74 12.78
CA VAL A 380 4.20 -12.61 14.10
C VAL A 380 5.71 -12.71 13.91
N PHE A 381 6.40 -11.60 14.15
CA PHE A 381 7.85 -11.55 14.06
C PHE A 381 8.46 -12.09 15.35
N GLN A 382 9.19 -13.19 15.24
CA GLN A 382 10.03 -13.72 16.31
C GLN A 382 11.48 -13.64 15.85
N PRO A 383 12.32 -12.79 16.45
CA PRO A 383 13.72 -12.76 16.08
C PRO A 383 14.35 -14.13 16.38
N LEU A 384 15.08 -14.67 15.41
CA LEU A 384 15.85 -15.89 15.63
C LEU A 384 16.84 -15.62 16.78
N PRO A 385 16.91 -16.49 17.80
CA PRO A 385 17.89 -16.34 18.85
C PRO A 385 19.27 -16.33 18.21
N VAL A 386 20.02 -15.25 18.44
CA VAL A 386 21.43 -15.19 18.04
C VAL A 386 22.17 -16.17 18.91
N LEU A 387 22.34 -17.39 18.40
CA LEU A 387 23.21 -18.37 19.03
C LEU A 387 24.63 -17.82 18.94
N PRO A 388 25.36 -17.71 20.07
CA PRO A 388 26.77 -17.35 20.01
C PRO A 388 27.47 -18.33 19.08
N PRO A 389 28.45 -17.86 18.27
CA PRO A 389 29.20 -18.77 17.42
C PRO A 389 29.74 -19.91 18.28
N VAL A 390 29.48 -21.15 17.85
CA VAL A 390 29.99 -22.33 18.54
C VAL A 390 31.50 -22.11 18.70
N PRO A 391 32.03 -22.12 19.94
CA PRO A 391 33.45 -21.87 20.14
C PRO A 391 34.19 -22.85 19.25
N VAL A 392 35.04 -22.33 18.37
CA VAL A 392 35.87 -23.16 17.51
C VAL A 392 36.65 -24.06 18.45
N THR A 393 36.26 -25.33 18.53
CA THR A 393 37.04 -26.32 19.25
C THR A 393 38.36 -26.34 18.54
N THR A 394 39.35 -25.67 19.13
CA THR A 394 40.75 -25.83 18.76
C THR A 394 41.02 -27.29 19.00
N GLU A 395 40.86 -28.10 17.95
CA GLU A 395 41.42 -29.42 17.92
C GLU A 395 42.89 -29.20 18.27
N SER A 396 43.24 -29.63 19.48
CA SER A 396 44.61 -29.73 19.95
C SER A 396 45.26 -30.76 19.05
N GLY A 397 45.63 -30.32 17.84
CA GLY A 397 46.53 -31.00 16.98
C GLY A 397 47.83 -31.09 17.75
N LYS A 398 48.01 -32.22 18.42
CA LYS A 398 49.30 -32.77 18.83
C LYS A 398 50.16 -32.93 17.56
N GLY A 399 50.60 -31.81 16.98
CA GLY A 399 51.69 -31.76 16.05
C GLY A 399 52.97 -31.90 16.86
N GLY A 400 53.41 -33.14 17.05
CA GLY A 400 54.70 -33.43 17.65
C GLY A 400 55.81 -32.73 16.85
N CYS A 401 56.52 -31.84 17.52
CA CYS A 401 57.74 -31.25 17.01
C CYS A 401 58.85 -32.30 17.11
N GLY A 402 59.02 -33.10 16.04
CA GLY A 402 60.21 -33.92 15.84
C GLY A 402 61.33 -33.04 15.29
N ILE A 403 62.08 -32.38 16.17
CA ILE A 403 63.38 -31.82 15.83
C ILE A 403 64.38 -32.97 15.95
N MET A 404 64.88 -33.46 14.81
CA MET A 404 66.18 -34.13 14.72
C MET A 404 67.25 -33.09 14.43
#